data_AF-A0A9E3VEM7-F1
#
_entry.id   AF-A0A9E3VEM7-F1
#
_cell.length_a   1.000
_cell.length_b   1.000
_cell.length_c   1.000
_cell.angle_alpha   90.00
_cell.angle_beta   90.00
_cell.angle_gamma   90.00
#
_symmetry.space_group_name_H-M   'P 1'
#
loop_
_entity.id
_entity.type
_entity.pdbx_description
1 polymer ?
#
loop_
_entity_poly.entity_id
_entity_poly.type
_entity_poly.pdbx_seq_one_letter_code
_entity_poly.pdbx_strand_id
1 'polypeptide(L)'
;PRPPIDARRTAADAGAGTAADAADAPAGVVRYDSAGRRWTRLESEILTRGRTRDRAVVLVRERRRETCCLDGERESVTASDLTAWTDTAADARPAWRATLTADETTVRDGWVVSVLHGCCDSADLYEFRDLATGALAFRASQYLEPPDSILPGLEAPNARFERFVAFHDLTTPVPPAEAAGRPEVVGVLQYGPRAGAVQRVLVLGTDSIARASRLATVATVVHDTASSASHRDLWSADRARSAAAMTGFRVRVTLFSVYAEGRPLVVEIPVVNDRLDVARATRPANLRLEAVR
;
A
#
# COMPACT_ATOMS: atom_id res chain seq x y z
N PRO A 1 9.63 36.75 -15.30
CA PRO A 1 8.81 36.98 -14.08
C PRO A 1 7.37 36.49 -14.29
N ARG A 2 7.02 35.33 -13.74
CA ARG A 2 5.63 34.82 -13.73
C ARG A 2 4.98 35.17 -12.38
N PRO A 3 3.67 35.49 -12.34
CA PRO A 3 2.98 35.82 -11.10
C PRO A 3 2.77 34.56 -10.23
N PRO A 4 2.52 34.72 -8.91
CA PRO A 4 2.27 33.60 -8.01
C PRO A 4 0.95 32.90 -8.37
N ILE A 5 0.98 31.56 -8.30
CA ILE A 5 -0.17 30.70 -8.52
C ILE A 5 -1.11 30.82 -7.32
N ASP A 6 -2.33 31.27 -7.60
CA ASP A 6 -3.43 31.39 -6.66
C ASP A 6 -3.92 29.99 -6.25
N ALA A 7 -3.77 29.63 -4.98
CA ALA A 7 -4.27 28.37 -4.44
C ALA A 7 -5.80 28.46 -4.25
N ARG A 8 -6.55 28.23 -5.34
CA ARG A 8 -8.02 28.06 -5.27
C ARG A 8 -8.40 26.62 -5.59
N ARG A 9 -8.88 25.95 -4.54
CA ARG A 9 -9.88 24.88 -4.49
C ARG A 9 -10.60 24.58 -5.81
N THR A 10 -10.60 23.32 -6.21
CA THR A 10 -11.74 22.67 -6.86
C THR A 10 -12.02 21.36 -6.14
N ALA A 11 -13.09 21.35 -5.35
CA ALA A 11 -13.77 20.12 -4.96
C ALA A 11 -14.78 19.83 -6.07
N ALA A 12 -14.71 18.65 -6.66
CA ALA A 12 -15.75 18.12 -7.54
C ALA A 12 -16.16 16.74 -7.03
N ASP A 13 -17.47 16.59 -6.89
CA ASP A 13 -18.20 15.48 -6.28
C ASP A 13 -17.93 14.11 -6.91
N ALA A 14 -17.79 13.10 -6.05
CA ALA A 14 -18.29 11.75 -6.30
C ALA A 14 -18.48 10.97 -4.99
N GLY A 15 -19.74 10.63 -4.67
CA GLY A 15 -20.12 9.37 -4.02
C GLY A 15 -19.89 9.20 -2.52
N ALA A 16 -20.91 9.57 -1.73
CA ALA A 16 -21.29 9.05 -0.41
C ALA A 16 -20.28 8.13 0.34
N GLY A 17 -19.30 8.75 0.98
CA GLY A 17 -18.53 8.23 2.10
C GLY A 17 -18.12 9.43 2.95
N THR A 18 -18.36 9.39 4.25
CA THR A 18 -18.25 10.53 5.19
C THR A 18 -17.00 11.38 4.98
N ALA A 19 -17.17 12.57 4.39
CA ALA A 19 -16.13 13.59 4.31
C ALA A 19 -15.76 14.02 5.74
N ALA A 20 -14.51 13.80 6.13
CA ALA A 20 -13.96 14.32 7.37
C ALA A 20 -13.68 15.81 7.19
N ASP A 21 -14.16 16.64 8.12
CA ASP A 21 -13.81 18.06 8.22
C ASP A 21 -12.32 18.19 8.61
N ALA A 22 -11.43 18.28 7.61
CA ALA A 22 -10.03 18.61 7.81
C ALA A 22 -9.87 20.14 7.94
N ALA A 23 -9.41 20.60 9.10
CA ALA A 23 -9.01 21.99 9.30
C ALA A 23 -7.51 22.14 8.98
N ASP A 24 -7.18 22.56 7.76
CA ASP A 24 -5.80 22.85 7.35
C ASP A 24 -5.36 24.23 7.84
N ALA A 25 -4.22 24.30 8.53
CA ALA A 25 -3.50 25.54 8.79
C ALA A 25 -2.08 25.45 8.19
N PRO A 26 -1.82 25.98 6.98
CA PRO A 26 -0.46 26.02 6.46
C PRO A 26 0.29 27.23 7.01
N ALA A 27 1.46 27.00 7.64
CA ALA A 27 2.48 28.01 7.85
C ALA A 27 3.69 27.66 6.97
N GLY A 28 3.91 28.43 5.89
CA GLY A 28 5.10 28.29 5.04
C GLY A 28 6.18 29.30 5.39
N VAL A 29 7.43 28.86 5.56
CA VAL A 29 8.61 29.74 5.70
C VAL A 29 9.61 29.44 4.61
N VAL A 30 9.96 30.45 3.81
CA VAL A 30 11.03 30.39 2.80
C VAL A 30 12.38 30.62 3.48
N ARG A 31 13.37 29.76 3.24
CA ARG A 31 14.73 29.85 3.79
C ARG A 31 15.77 29.54 2.71
N TYR A 32 17.02 29.90 3.00
CA TYR A 32 18.17 29.68 2.12
C TYR A 32 19.16 28.73 2.81
N ASP A 33 19.75 27.80 2.06
CA ASP A 33 20.88 27.00 2.55
C ASP A 33 22.21 27.77 2.45
N SER A 34 23.27 27.20 3.02
CA SER A 34 24.62 27.81 2.98
C SER A 34 25.23 27.90 1.57
N ALA A 35 24.65 27.21 0.59
CA ALA A 35 25.03 27.26 -0.82
C ALA A 35 24.14 28.24 -1.63
N GLY A 36 23.22 28.96 -0.98
CA GLY A 36 22.32 29.93 -1.62
C GLY A 36 21.11 29.32 -2.30
N ARG A 37 20.86 28.01 -2.16
CA ARG A 37 19.68 27.33 -2.71
C ARG A 37 18.44 27.66 -1.91
N ARG A 38 17.32 27.84 -2.61
CA ARG A 38 16.04 28.22 -2.01
C ARG A 38 15.25 26.98 -1.65
N TRP A 39 14.79 26.94 -0.40
CA TRP A 39 13.84 25.94 0.04
C TRP A 39 12.69 26.55 0.84
N THR A 40 11.52 25.91 0.76
CA THR A 40 10.35 26.28 1.57
C THR A 40 10.01 25.11 2.48
N ARG A 41 9.80 25.38 3.77
CA ARG A 41 9.22 24.39 4.69
C ARG A 41 7.76 24.72 4.93
N LEU A 42 6.93 23.74 4.62
CA LEU A 42 5.51 23.74 4.92
C LEU A 42 5.28 22.78 6.08
N GLU A 43 4.59 23.25 7.11
CA GLU A 43 4.05 22.39 8.14
C GLU A 43 2.53 22.48 8.12
N SER A 44 1.88 21.33 8.12
CA SER A 44 0.43 21.22 8.30
C SER A 44 0.13 20.17 9.36
N GLU A 45 -1.04 20.31 9.98
CA GLU A 45 -1.57 19.36 10.95
C GLU A 45 -2.99 19.00 10.55
N ILE A 46 -3.26 17.70 10.42
CA ILE A 46 -4.57 17.17 10.04
C ILE A 46 -5.01 16.21 11.13
N LEU A 47 -6.28 16.29 11.51
CA LEU A 47 -6.90 15.39 12.46
C LEU A 47 -7.97 14.57 11.75
N THR A 48 -7.75 13.25 11.67
CA THR A 48 -8.66 12.32 10.99
C THR A 48 -9.26 11.33 11.99
N ARG A 49 -10.57 11.09 11.88
CA ARG A 49 -11.26 10.09 12.68
C ARG A 49 -11.51 8.84 11.85
N GLY A 50 -11.07 7.69 12.34
CA GLY A 50 -11.33 6.39 11.77
C GLY A 50 -12.12 5.46 12.71
N ARG A 51 -12.54 4.33 12.17
CA ARG A 51 -13.12 3.23 12.94
C ARG A 51 -12.34 1.95 12.67
N THR A 52 -12.05 1.20 13.72
CA THR A 52 -11.48 -0.14 13.63
C THR A 52 -12.55 -1.16 13.24
N ARG A 53 -12.15 -2.41 12.99
CA ARG A 53 -13.07 -3.51 12.67
C ARG A 53 -14.08 -3.80 13.78
N ASP A 54 -13.63 -3.75 15.03
CA ASP A 54 -14.45 -3.88 16.24
C ASP A 54 -15.23 -2.60 16.58
N ARG A 55 -15.24 -1.62 15.65
CA ARG A 55 -15.96 -0.34 15.74
C ARG A 55 -15.46 0.60 16.83
N ALA A 56 -14.28 0.34 17.39
CA ALA A 56 -13.60 1.32 18.22
C ALA A 56 -13.26 2.55 17.35
N VAL A 57 -13.44 3.73 17.93
CA VAL A 57 -13.10 4.98 17.27
C VAL A 57 -11.63 5.25 17.52
N VAL A 58 -10.89 5.58 16.46
CA VAL A 58 -9.49 6.01 16.55
C VAL A 58 -9.37 7.40 15.98
N LEU A 59 -8.77 8.29 16.75
CA LEU A 59 -8.39 9.62 16.30
C LEU A 59 -6.93 9.58 15.88
N VAL A 60 -6.61 10.02 14.67
CA VAL A 60 -5.25 10.08 14.14
C VAL A 60 -4.92 11.54 13.84
N ARG A 61 -3.89 12.06 14.51
CA ARG A 61 -3.27 13.34 14.17
C ARG A 61 -2.06 13.09 13.31
N GLU A 62 -2.04 13.68 12.14
CA GLU A 62 -0.89 13.75 11.25
C GLU A 62 -0.29 15.15 11.33
N ARG A 63 1.01 15.23 11.63
CA ARG A 63 1.79 16.45 11.41
C ARG A 63 2.71 16.21 10.23
N ARG A 64 2.44 16.88 9.12
CA ARG A 64 3.20 16.78 7.89
C ARG A 64 4.24 17.89 7.82
N ARG A 65 5.46 17.55 7.44
CA ARG A 65 6.54 18.48 7.15
C ARG A 65 7.02 18.22 5.74
N GLU A 66 6.85 19.22 4.88
CA GLU A 66 7.36 19.18 3.52
C GLU A 66 8.48 20.20 3.38
N THR A 67 9.60 19.78 2.79
CA THR A 67 10.70 20.68 2.42
C THR A 67 10.84 20.66 0.91
N CYS A 68 10.40 21.72 0.23
CA CYS A 68 10.46 21.84 -1.23
C CYS A 68 11.72 22.63 -1.61
N CYS A 69 12.63 22.04 -2.38
CA CYS A 69 13.69 22.79 -3.08
C CYS A 69 13.11 23.40 -4.36
N LEU A 70 13.36 24.69 -4.61
CA LEU A 70 12.75 25.41 -5.72
C LEU A 70 13.53 25.28 -7.06
N ASP A 71 14.67 24.61 -7.04
CA ASP A 71 15.64 24.61 -8.15
C ASP A 71 15.67 23.27 -8.94
N GLY A 72 14.71 22.35 -8.72
CA GLY A 72 14.63 21.06 -9.42
C GLY A 72 13.23 20.41 -9.43
N GLU A 73 12.97 19.55 -10.41
CA GLU A 73 11.75 18.71 -10.44
C GLU A 73 11.85 17.67 -9.32
N ARG A 74 11.03 17.83 -8.27
CA ARG A 74 10.77 16.85 -7.21
C ARG A 74 11.86 16.66 -6.14
N GLU A 75 12.45 17.75 -5.67
CA GLU A 75 13.14 17.74 -4.38
C GLU A 75 12.20 18.20 -3.25
N SER A 76 11.02 17.57 -3.12
CA SER A 76 10.24 17.67 -1.90
C SER A 76 10.47 16.45 -1.02
N VAL A 77 10.95 16.67 0.20
CA VAL A 77 11.01 15.62 1.23
C VAL A 77 9.81 15.81 2.14
N THR A 78 8.89 14.83 2.11
CA THR A 78 7.73 14.81 2.98
C THR A 78 7.93 13.81 4.11
N ALA A 79 7.84 14.30 5.35
CA ALA A 79 7.80 13.47 6.55
C ALA A 79 6.48 13.71 7.28
N SER A 80 5.77 12.63 7.59
CA SER A 80 4.52 12.65 8.36
C SER A 80 4.74 11.99 9.72
N ASP A 81 4.53 12.77 10.78
CA ASP A 81 4.50 12.31 12.16
C ASP A 81 3.05 11.99 12.53
N LEU A 82 2.73 10.71 12.70
CA LEU A 82 1.41 10.22 13.11
C LEU A 82 1.35 9.96 14.61
N THR A 83 0.28 10.42 15.24
CA THR A 83 -0.07 10.09 16.62
C THR A 83 -1.53 9.65 16.66
N ALA A 84 -1.85 8.53 17.31
CA ALA A 84 -3.22 8.06 17.39
C ALA A 84 -3.68 7.78 18.82
N TRP A 85 -4.99 7.91 19.03
CA TRP A 85 -5.67 7.66 20.30
C TRP A 85 -6.92 6.82 20.10
N THR A 86 -7.12 5.82 20.95
CA THR A 86 -8.32 4.96 21.03
C THR A 86 -9.34 5.47 22.05
N ASP A 87 -8.93 6.41 22.90
CA ASP A 87 -9.76 7.12 23.87
C ASP A 87 -9.73 8.62 23.54
N THR A 88 -10.87 9.29 23.62
CA THR A 88 -11.02 10.71 23.30
C THR A 88 -10.76 11.62 24.49
N ALA A 89 -10.35 11.11 25.65
CA ALA A 89 -9.99 11.93 26.80
C ALA A 89 -8.78 12.85 26.48
N ALA A 90 -8.84 14.11 26.91
CA ALA A 90 -7.82 15.13 26.63
C ALA A 90 -6.41 14.77 27.16
N ASP A 91 -6.34 13.96 28.22
CA ASP A 91 -5.09 13.47 28.83
C ASP A 91 -4.74 12.04 28.42
N ALA A 92 -5.42 11.48 27.41
CA ALA A 92 -5.17 10.12 26.96
C ALA A 92 -3.74 9.97 26.41
N ARG A 93 -3.02 8.98 26.93
CA ARG A 93 -1.75 8.56 26.32
C ARG A 93 -2.03 8.08 24.89
N PRO A 94 -1.20 8.45 23.90
CA PRO A 94 -1.34 7.92 22.56
C PRO A 94 -1.28 6.39 22.57
N ALA A 95 -2.18 5.76 21.81
CA ALA A 95 -2.18 4.32 21.59
C ALA A 95 -0.93 3.90 20.81
N TRP A 96 -0.55 4.70 19.80
CA TRP A 96 0.66 4.49 19.01
C TRP A 96 1.15 5.79 18.37
N ARG A 97 2.41 5.76 17.91
CA ARG A 97 3.07 6.82 17.14
C ARG A 97 3.86 6.20 16.00
N ALA A 98 3.93 6.89 14.87
CA ALA A 98 4.76 6.48 13.74
C ALA A 98 5.31 7.73 13.03
N THR A 99 6.52 7.63 12.49
CA THR A 99 7.05 8.61 11.55
C THR A 99 7.27 7.89 10.23
N LEU A 100 6.79 8.48 9.15
CA LEU A 100 6.84 7.88 7.82
C LEU A 100 7.16 8.92 6.76
N THR A 101 7.74 8.45 5.65
CA THR A 101 7.97 9.25 4.44
C THR A 101 6.83 8.93 3.49
N ALA A 102 5.91 9.88 3.32
CA ALA A 102 4.77 9.76 2.42
C ALA A 102 4.32 11.13 1.94
N ASP A 103 3.82 11.17 0.71
CA ASP A 103 3.23 12.34 0.08
C ASP A 103 1.74 12.46 0.38
N GLU A 104 1.07 11.39 0.83
CA GLU A 104 -0.32 11.42 1.24
C GLU A 104 -0.55 10.43 2.37
N THR A 105 -1.48 10.76 3.28
CA THR A 105 -1.98 9.83 4.30
C THR A 105 -3.50 9.92 4.35
N THR A 106 -4.17 8.77 4.39
CA THR A 106 -5.63 8.69 4.56
C THR A 106 -5.98 7.62 5.61
N VAL A 107 -7.15 7.75 6.22
CA VAL A 107 -7.70 6.73 7.13
C VAL A 107 -8.96 6.16 6.50
N ARG A 108 -8.94 4.87 6.14
CA ARG A 108 -10.10 4.19 5.55
C ARG A 108 -10.12 2.71 5.94
N ASP A 109 -11.32 2.16 6.11
CA ASP A 109 -11.56 0.72 6.32
C ASP A 109 -10.67 0.05 7.37
N GLY A 110 -10.40 0.74 8.49
CA GLY A 110 -9.54 0.25 9.58
C GLY A 110 -8.04 0.29 9.27
N TRP A 111 -7.64 1.02 8.23
CA TRP A 111 -6.25 1.25 7.82
C TRP A 111 -5.88 2.72 7.96
N VAL A 112 -4.62 2.97 8.28
CA VAL A 112 -3.92 4.17 7.84
C VAL A 112 -3.17 3.80 6.57
N VAL A 113 -3.52 4.45 5.47
CA VAL A 113 -2.91 4.24 4.16
C VAL A 113 -2.03 5.43 3.85
N SER A 114 -0.74 5.20 3.65
CA SER A 114 0.18 6.26 3.23
C SER A 114 0.73 5.97 1.84
N VAL A 115 0.81 7.00 1.01
CA VAL A 115 1.28 6.92 -0.37
C VAL A 115 2.56 7.72 -0.52
N LEU A 116 3.59 7.12 -1.10
CA LEU A 116 4.79 7.82 -1.55
C LEU A 116 4.83 7.67 -3.07
N HIS A 117 4.64 8.78 -3.79
CA HIS A 117 4.48 8.71 -5.23
C HIS A 117 5.82 8.41 -5.92
N GLY A 118 5.77 7.62 -6.99
CA GLY A 118 6.91 7.34 -7.86
C GLY A 118 7.22 8.49 -8.82
N CYS A 119 8.48 8.66 -9.23
CA CYS A 119 8.85 9.48 -10.40
C CYS A 119 9.24 8.60 -11.58
N CYS A 120 9.03 9.12 -12.79
CA CYS A 120 9.87 8.77 -13.93
C CYS A 120 9.83 7.24 -14.20
N ASP A 121 8.62 6.71 -14.40
CA ASP A 121 8.30 5.27 -14.54
C ASP A 121 8.44 4.41 -13.27
N SER A 122 8.58 5.05 -12.11
CA SER A 122 8.41 4.38 -10.82
C SER A 122 6.93 4.24 -10.47
N ALA A 123 6.57 3.09 -9.90
CA ALA A 123 5.26 2.87 -9.29
C ALA A 123 5.11 3.66 -7.98
N ASP A 124 3.88 3.93 -7.58
CA ASP A 124 3.58 4.48 -6.27
C ASP A 124 3.76 3.40 -5.19
N LEU A 125 4.30 3.79 -4.04
CA LEU A 125 4.39 2.93 -2.86
C LEU A 125 3.22 3.21 -1.93
N TYR A 126 2.42 2.17 -1.68
CA TYR A 126 1.38 2.17 -0.67
C TYR A 126 1.86 1.41 0.56
N GLU A 127 1.78 2.04 1.73
CA GLU A 127 1.91 1.36 3.02
C GLU A 127 0.55 1.29 3.71
N PHE A 128 0.19 0.09 4.15
CA PHE A 128 -1.03 -0.16 4.93
C PHE A 128 -0.65 -0.47 6.36
N ARG A 129 -1.08 0.38 7.29
CA ARG A 129 -0.87 0.23 8.73
C ARG A 129 -2.18 -0.01 9.43
N ASP A 130 -2.21 -1.01 10.30
CA ASP A 130 -3.41 -1.31 11.09
C ASP A 130 -3.77 -0.09 11.96
N LEU A 131 -5.00 0.41 11.84
CA LEU A 131 -5.42 1.65 12.51
C LEU A 131 -5.40 1.52 14.05
N ALA A 132 -5.66 0.32 14.58
CA ALA A 132 -5.71 0.11 16.02
C ALA A 132 -4.30 0.11 16.66
N THR A 133 -3.31 -0.43 15.95
CA THR A 133 -1.96 -0.67 16.50
C THR A 133 -0.87 0.20 15.90
N GLY A 134 -1.09 0.83 14.74
CA GLY A 134 -0.08 1.56 13.97
C GLY A 134 0.97 0.66 13.29
N ALA A 135 0.86 -0.66 13.45
CA ALA A 135 1.79 -1.62 12.91
C ALA A 135 1.71 -1.65 11.37
N LEU A 136 2.86 -1.63 10.70
CA LEU A 136 2.94 -1.83 9.25
C LEU A 136 2.54 -3.26 8.92
N ALA A 137 1.47 -3.41 8.13
CA ALA A 137 0.95 -4.71 7.74
C ALA A 137 1.40 -5.12 6.35
N PHE A 138 1.28 -4.20 5.37
CA PHE A 138 1.57 -4.46 3.97
C PHE A 138 2.26 -3.27 3.29
N ARG A 139 3.09 -3.60 2.31
CA ARG A 139 3.54 -2.66 1.26
C ARG A 139 3.04 -3.14 -0.08
N ALA A 140 2.56 -2.23 -0.92
CA ALA A 140 2.08 -2.56 -2.25
C ALA A 140 2.58 -1.52 -3.27
N SER A 141 2.86 -2.01 -4.48
CA SER A 141 3.09 -1.16 -5.64
C SER A 141 1.76 -0.87 -6.34
N GLN A 142 1.62 0.33 -6.91
CA GLN A 142 0.55 0.63 -7.86
C GLN A 142 1.13 1.36 -9.07
N TYR A 143 0.75 0.91 -10.28
CA TYR A 143 1.20 1.56 -11.51
C TYR A 143 0.03 1.91 -12.46
N LEU A 144 -0.82 0.95 -12.85
CA LEU A 144 -1.90 1.19 -13.83
C LEU A 144 -3.33 1.06 -13.27
N GLU A 145 -3.51 0.22 -12.26
CA GLU A 145 -4.83 -0.09 -11.70
C GLU A 145 -5.35 1.06 -10.82
N PRO A 146 -6.68 1.18 -10.60
CA PRO A 146 -7.23 2.19 -9.70
C PRO A 146 -6.92 1.89 -8.21
N PRO A 147 -6.96 2.92 -7.32
CA PRO A 147 -6.51 2.78 -5.93
C PRO A 147 -7.28 1.79 -5.05
N ASP A 148 -8.46 1.36 -5.49
CA ASP A 148 -9.31 0.44 -4.73
C ASP A 148 -8.96 -1.03 -4.96
N SER A 149 -8.07 -1.33 -5.91
CA SER A 149 -7.59 -2.69 -6.20
C SER A 149 -6.18 -3.00 -5.68
N ILE A 150 -5.56 -2.08 -4.94
CA ILE A 150 -4.17 -2.20 -4.50
C ILE A 150 -3.98 -3.33 -3.46
N LEU A 151 -4.99 -3.53 -2.61
CA LEU A 151 -4.95 -4.51 -1.53
C LEU A 151 -6.20 -5.41 -1.55
N PRO A 152 -6.29 -6.36 -2.51
CA PRO A 152 -7.43 -7.26 -2.58
C PRO A 152 -7.65 -7.99 -1.25
N GLY A 153 -8.86 -7.82 -0.71
CA GLY A 153 -9.32 -8.45 0.51
C GLY A 153 -10.19 -9.67 0.22
N LEU A 154 -10.01 -10.68 1.05
CA LEU A 154 -10.77 -11.91 1.09
C LEU A 154 -11.44 -12.00 2.46
N GLU A 155 -12.76 -12.06 2.49
CA GLU A 155 -13.51 -12.21 3.73
C GLU A 155 -14.34 -13.49 3.70
N ALA A 156 -14.40 -14.17 4.84
CA ALA A 156 -15.41 -15.17 5.12
C ALA A 156 -16.31 -14.64 6.26
N PRO A 157 -17.48 -14.06 5.93
CA PRO A 157 -18.30 -13.32 6.90
C PRO A 157 -18.66 -14.13 8.15
N ASN A 158 -18.91 -15.43 7.97
CA ASN A 158 -19.32 -16.34 9.05
C ASN A 158 -18.18 -16.76 9.99
N ALA A 159 -16.92 -16.49 9.62
CA ALA A 159 -15.75 -16.92 10.36
C ALA A 159 -14.91 -15.74 10.89
N ARG A 160 -15.37 -14.49 10.66
CA ARG A 160 -14.76 -13.24 11.15
C ARG A 160 -13.25 -13.12 10.88
N PHE A 161 -12.78 -13.69 9.78
CA PHE A 161 -11.40 -13.53 9.34
C PHE A 161 -11.34 -12.80 7.99
N GLU A 162 -10.31 -12.00 7.83
CA GLU A 162 -9.96 -11.30 6.58
C GLU A 162 -8.54 -11.71 6.18
N ARG A 163 -8.29 -11.85 4.89
CA ARG A 163 -6.96 -11.98 4.31
C ARG A 163 -6.76 -10.92 3.25
N PHE A 164 -5.55 -10.39 3.20
CA PHE A 164 -5.17 -9.38 2.23
C PHE A 164 -3.99 -9.89 1.43
N VAL A 165 -3.96 -9.46 0.18
CA VAL A 165 -2.86 -9.73 -0.75
C VAL A 165 -2.24 -8.41 -1.15
N ALA A 166 -0.92 -8.29 -1.05
CA ALA A 166 -0.18 -7.16 -1.60
C ALA A 166 0.98 -7.65 -2.44
N PHE A 167 1.35 -6.90 -3.47
CA PHE A 167 2.59 -7.14 -4.20
C PHE A 167 3.44 -5.89 -4.17
N HIS A 168 4.69 -6.01 -3.70
CA HIS A 168 5.67 -4.91 -3.66
C HIS A 168 6.79 -5.22 -4.63
N ASP A 169 6.82 -4.54 -5.77
CA ASP A 169 7.86 -4.68 -6.80
C ASP A 169 9.05 -3.74 -6.56
N LEU A 170 10.12 -3.92 -7.34
CA LEU A 170 11.34 -3.12 -7.23
C LEU A 170 11.19 -1.64 -7.63
N THR A 171 10.03 -1.26 -8.16
CA THR A 171 9.91 -0.07 -8.99
C THR A 171 9.23 1.07 -8.26
N THR A 172 8.94 0.86 -6.98
CA THR A 172 8.56 1.88 -6.03
C THR A 172 9.76 2.69 -5.53
N PRO A 173 9.58 3.92 -5.02
CA PRO A 173 10.64 4.74 -4.43
C PRO A 173 11.47 4.04 -3.34
N VAL A 174 10.86 3.11 -2.60
CA VAL A 174 11.54 2.28 -1.61
C VAL A 174 11.36 0.81 -1.99
N PRO A 175 12.40 0.12 -2.50
CA PRO A 175 12.27 -1.27 -2.91
C PRO A 175 12.03 -2.20 -1.70
N PRO A 176 11.53 -3.43 -1.93
CA PRO A 176 11.41 -4.44 -0.89
C PRO A 176 12.77 -4.68 -0.21
N ALA A 177 12.77 -4.81 1.13
CA ALA A 177 14.01 -5.04 1.88
C ALA A 177 14.70 -6.34 1.45
N GLU A 178 13.93 -7.34 1.02
CA GLU A 178 14.42 -8.63 0.52
C GLU A 178 15.17 -8.54 -0.80
N ALA A 179 15.06 -7.43 -1.53
CA ALA A 179 15.83 -7.20 -2.76
C ALA A 179 17.26 -6.73 -2.49
N ALA A 180 17.61 -6.37 -1.25
CA ALA A 180 18.94 -5.90 -0.90
C ALA A 180 20.00 -6.97 -1.22
N GLY A 181 20.86 -6.67 -2.20
CA GLY A 181 21.89 -7.60 -2.67
C GLY A 181 21.37 -8.77 -3.54
N ARG A 182 20.09 -8.76 -3.93
CA ARG A 182 19.45 -9.80 -4.73
C ARG A 182 18.88 -9.24 -6.05
N PRO A 183 19.73 -9.02 -7.07
CA PRO A 183 19.33 -8.41 -8.33
C PRO A 183 18.27 -9.23 -9.10
N GLU A 184 18.11 -10.51 -8.76
CA GLU A 184 17.12 -11.40 -9.36
C GLU A 184 15.69 -11.19 -8.83
N VAL A 185 15.48 -10.41 -7.76
CA VAL A 185 14.15 -10.17 -7.18
C VAL A 185 13.32 -9.29 -8.10
N VAL A 186 12.14 -9.74 -8.51
CA VAL A 186 11.16 -8.93 -9.23
C VAL A 186 10.26 -8.15 -8.26
N GLY A 187 9.89 -8.82 -7.16
CA GLY A 187 9.03 -8.25 -6.12
C GLY A 187 8.66 -9.28 -5.07
N VAL A 188 7.86 -8.86 -4.11
CA VAL A 188 7.44 -9.65 -2.95
C VAL A 188 5.93 -9.70 -2.88
N LEU A 189 5.38 -10.90 -3.04
CA LEU A 189 3.98 -11.19 -2.73
C LEU A 189 3.83 -11.34 -1.21
N GLN A 190 2.84 -10.66 -0.65
CA GLN A 190 2.52 -10.65 0.76
C GLN A 190 1.09 -11.18 0.93
N TYR A 191 0.90 -12.08 1.88
CA TYR A 191 -0.39 -12.68 2.18
C TYR A 191 -0.56 -12.80 3.68
N GLY A 192 -1.68 -12.33 4.21
CA GLY A 192 -1.96 -12.49 5.63
C GLY A 192 -3.17 -11.73 6.15
N PRO A 193 -3.40 -11.79 7.48
CA PRO A 193 -4.44 -11.01 8.14
C PRO A 193 -4.09 -9.52 8.17
N ARG A 194 -5.06 -8.71 8.59
CA ARG A 194 -4.91 -7.26 8.81
C ARG A 194 -3.71 -6.89 9.70
N ALA A 195 -3.46 -7.69 10.73
CA ALA A 195 -2.36 -7.46 11.66
C ALA A 195 -0.96 -7.57 11.01
N GLY A 196 -0.87 -8.15 9.80
CA GLY A 196 0.36 -8.19 9.02
C GLY A 196 0.47 -9.38 8.09
N ALA A 197 1.32 -9.25 7.08
CA ALA A 197 1.67 -10.34 6.17
C ALA A 197 2.37 -11.48 6.92
N VAL A 198 1.66 -12.58 7.16
CA VAL A 198 2.22 -13.79 7.80
C VAL A 198 2.98 -14.66 6.81
N GLN A 199 2.78 -14.46 5.51
CA GLN A 199 3.45 -15.18 4.44
C GLN A 199 3.96 -14.21 3.40
N ARG A 200 5.22 -14.40 3.01
CA ARG A 200 5.90 -13.60 2.00
C ARG A 200 6.57 -14.52 1.00
N VAL A 201 6.39 -14.25 -0.29
CA VAL A 201 6.95 -15.04 -1.39
C VAL A 201 7.67 -14.09 -2.33
N LEU A 202 8.97 -14.32 -2.52
CA LEU A 202 9.75 -13.62 -3.53
C LEU A 202 9.39 -14.16 -4.90
N VAL A 203 9.10 -13.26 -5.82
CA VAL A 203 9.08 -13.55 -7.26
C VAL A 203 10.45 -13.20 -7.79
N LEU A 204 11.14 -14.18 -8.37
CA LEU A 204 12.51 -14.05 -8.87
C LEU A 204 12.51 -14.25 -10.39
N GLY A 205 13.36 -13.52 -11.10
CA GLY A 205 13.58 -13.63 -12.54
C GLY A 205 15.06 -13.50 -12.90
N THR A 206 15.40 -13.45 -14.18
CA THR A 206 16.74 -12.97 -14.58
C THR A 206 16.89 -11.49 -14.24
N ASP A 207 18.12 -10.97 -14.11
CA ASP A 207 18.36 -9.53 -13.81
C ASP A 207 17.64 -8.62 -14.83
N SER A 208 17.61 -9.00 -16.11
CA SER A 208 16.85 -8.29 -17.15
C SER A 208 15.34 -8.28 -16.89
N ILE A 209 14.77 -9.40 -16.46
CA ILE A 209 13.35 -9.52 -16.13
C ILE A 209 13.03 -8.74 -14.85
N ALA A 210 13.86 -8.87 -13.82
CA ALA A 210 13.70 -8.20 -12.54
C ALA A 210 13.59 -6.68 -12.69
N ARG A 211 14.49 -6.07 -13.47
CA ARG A 211 14.51 -4.63 -13.72
C ARG A 211 13.39 -4.13 -14.64
N ALA A 212 12.94 -4.99 -15.56
CA ALA A 212 11.97 -4.61 -16.58
C ALA A 212 10.52 -4.94 -16.23
N SER A 213 10.30 -5.76 -15.20
CA SER A 213 8.97 -6.16 -14.79
C SER A 213 8.35 -5.07 -13.89
N ARG A 214 7.05 -4.90 -14.04
CA ARG A 214 6.22 -3.96 -13.28
C ARG A 214 4.93 -4.65 -12.91
N LEU A 215 4.39 -4.36 -11.75
CA LEU A 215 3.07 -4.86 -11.37
C LEU A 215 2.01 -4.30 -12.34
N ALA A 216 1.31 -5.21 -13.03
CA ALA A 216 0.08 -4.86 -13.73
C ALA A 216 -1.09 -4.92 -12.76
N THR A 217 -1.33 -6.08 -12.13
CA THR A 217 -2.45 -6.28 -11.22
C THR A 217 -2.18 -7.43 -10.23
N VAL A 218 -2.80 -7.34 -9.06
CA VAL A 218 -2.90 -8.43 -8.08
C VAL A 218 -4.37 -8.76 -7.88
N ALA A 219 -4.71 -10.04 -7.97
CA ALA A 219 -6.08 -10.49 -7.95
C ALA A 219 -6.23 -11.82 -7.20
N THR A 220 -7.47 -12.10 -6.78
CA THR A 220 -7.86 -13.41 -6.24
C THR A 220 -8.71 -14.13 -7.27
N VAL A 221 -8.42 -15.41 -7.50
CA VAL A 221 -9.11 -16.25 -8.49
C VAL A 221 -9.87 -17.35 -7.76
N VAL A 222 -11.20 -17.33 -7.88
CA VAL A 222 -12.11 -18.35 -7.34
C VAL A 222 -12.94 -18.86 -8.51
N HIS A 223 -13.02 -20.19 -8.68
CA HIS A 223 -13.73 -20.83 -9.80
C HIS A 223 -13.37 -20.22 -11.16
N ASP A 224 -12.06 -20.05 -11.41
CA ASP A 224 -11.47 -19.44 -12.61
C ASP A 224 -11.85 -17.97 -12.90
N THR A 225 -12.65 -17.34 -12.05
CA THR A 225 -12.98 -15.92 -12.13
C THR A 225 -12.00 -15.10 -11.29
N ALA A 226 -11.18 -14.28 -11.95
CA ALA A 226 -10.28 -13.34 -11.28
C ALA A 226 -11.04 -12.08 -10.82
N SER A 227 -10.68 -11.59 -9.64
CA SER A 227 -11.23 -10.35 -9.08
C SER A 227 -10.14 -9.60 -8.32
N SER A 228 -9.95 -8.32 -8.67
CA SER A 228 -9.13 -7.37 -7.93
C SER A 228 -9.97 -6.51 -6.98
N ALA A 229 -11.25 -6.83 -6.81
CA ALA A 229 -12.13 -6.12 -5.88
C ALA A 229 -11.54 -6.09 -4.47
N SER A 230 -11.73 -4.94 -3.80
CA SER A 230 -11.26 -4.70 -2.44
C SER A 230 -11.77 -5.74 -1.43
N HIS A 231 -12.95 -6.31 -1.64
CA HIS A 231 -13.50 -7.37 -0.81
C HIS A 231 -14.23 -8.43 -1.66
N ARG A 232 -13.81 -9.68 -1.54
CA ARG A 232 -14.50 -10.84 -2.11
C ARG A 232 -14.97 -11.78 -0.99
N ASP A 233 -16.25 -12.13 -1.04
CA ASP A 233 -16.82 -13.15 -0.16
C ASP A 233 -16.40 -14.55 -0.62
N LEU A 234 -15.60 -15.21 0.21
CA LEU A 234 -15.13 -16.59 0.00
C LEU A 234 -16.15 -17.65 0.39
N TRP A 235 -17.32 -17.29 0.91
CA TRP A 235 -18.37 -18.26 1.23
C TRP A 235 -18.71 -19.16 0.04
N SER A 236 -18.65 -18.61 -1.17
CA SER A 236 -18.86 -19.33 -2.44
C SER A 236 -17.76 -20.35 -2.79
N ALA A 237 -16.56 -20.23 -2.22
CA ALA A 237 -15.40 -21.08 -2.53
C ALA A 237 -15.36 -22.34 -1.67
N ASP A 238 -15.57 -22.21 -0.36
CA ASP A 238 -15.21 -23.27 0.62
C ASP A 238 -16.42 -23.74 1.45
N ARG A 239 -17.43 -22.88 1.67
CA ARG A 239 -18.55 -23.11 2.63
C ARG A 239 -18.08 -23.50 4.06
N ALA A 240 -16.77 -23.48 4.34
CA ALA A 240 -16.20 -23.88 5.60
C ALA A 240 -16.22 -22.72 6.61
N ARG A 241 -16.45 -23.05 7.89
CA ARG A 241 -16.55 -22.09 9.00
C ARG A 241 -15.22 -21.78 9.69
N SER A 242 -14.09 -22.29 9.19
CA SER A 242 -12.80 -22.24 9.88
C SER A 242 -11.71 -21.61 9.02
N ALA A 243 -10.94 -20.67 9.59
CA ALA A 243 -9.81 -20.02 8.94
C ALA A 243 -8.74 -21.04 8.47
N ALA A 244 -8.51 -22.11 9.23
CA ALA A 244 -7.54 -23.13 8.88
C ALA A 244 -7.93 -24.01 7.69
N ALA A 245 -9.17 -23.91 7.20
CA ALA A 245 -9.67 -24.67 6.06
C ALA A 245 -9.58 -23.92 4.73
N MET A 246 -9.26 -22.61 4.75
CA MET A 246 -9.27 -21.75 3.56
C MET A 246 -8.50 -22.35 2.39
N THR A 247 -9.25 -22.87 1.42
CA THR A 247 -8.74 -23.55 0.24
C THR A 247 -9.65 -23.25 -0.96
N GLY A 248 -9.22 -23.61 -2.18
CA GLY A 248 -10.07 -23.55 -3.38
C GLY A 248 -9.98 -22.25 -4.15
N PHE A 249 -9.01 -21.40 -3.84
CA PHE A 249 -8.72 -20.19 -4.60
C PHE A 249 -7.22 -20.03 -4.87
N ARG A 250 -6.88 -19.13 -5.80
CA ARG A 250 -5.51 -18.78 -6.17
C ARG A 250 -5.30 -17.29 -5.98
N VAL A 251 -4.08 -16.91 -5.63
CA VAL A 251 -3.60 -15.54 -5.76
C VAL A 251 -2.92 -15.41 -7.12
N ARG A 252 -3.36 -14.44 -7.93
CA ARG A 252 -2.79 -14.15 -9.26
C ARG A 252 -2.05 -12.82 -9.20
N VAL A 253 -0.77 -12.84 -9.57
CA VAL A 253 0.04 -11.65 -9.83
C VAL A 253 0.28 -11.57 -11.33
N THR A 254 -0.11 -10.46 -11.94
CA THR A 254 0.16 -10.18 -13.34
C THR A 254 1.20 -9.09 -13.41
N LEU A 255 2.30 -9.39 -14.08
CA LEU A 255 3.37 -8.43 -14.35
C LEU A 255 3.37 -8.12 -15.85
N PHE A 256 3.67 -6.88 -16.22
CA PHE A 256 4.07 -6.58 -17.60
C PHE A 256 5.57 -6.33 -17.61
N SER A 257 6.20 -6.65 -18.73
CA SER A 257 7.62 -6.36 -18.95
C SER A 257 7.74 -5.28 -20.01
N VAL A 258 8.57 -4.27 -19.73
CA VAL A 258 8.85 -3.20 -20.70
C VAL A 258 9.61 -3.72 -21.93
N TYR A 259 10.27 -4.88 -21.84
CA TYR A 259 11.05 -5.47 -22.93
C TYR A 259 10.48 -6.77 -23.52
N ALA A 260 9.54 -7.44 -22.85
CA ALA A 260 8.86 -8.60 -23.45
C ALA A 260 7.76 -8.10 -24.39
N GLU A 261 7.65 -8.70 -25.59
CA GLU A 261 6.70 -8.38 -26.65
C GLU A 261 5.21 -8.47 -26.22
N GLY A 262 4.77 -7.56 -25.36
CA GLY A 262 3.38 -7.37 -24.94
C GLY A 262 2.72 -8.50 -24.13
N ARG A 263 3.40 -9.64 -23.88
CA ARG A 263 2.79 -10.75 -23.15
C ARG A 263 2.94 -10.56 -21.63
N PRO A 264 1.84 -10.54 -20.86
CA PRO A 264 1.93 -10.46 -19.41
C PRO A 264 2.55 -11.74 -18.82
N LEU A 265 3.39 -11.57 -17.80
CA LEU A 265 3.92 -12.65 -16.99
C LEU A 265 2.94 -12.90 -15.84
N VAL A 266 2.26 -14.05 -15.86
CA VAL A 266 1.21 -14.37 -14.88
C VAL A 266 1.70 -15.44 -13.91
N VAL A 267 1.77 -15.09 -12.63
CA VAL A 267 2.06 -16.02 -11.54
C VAL A 267 0.76 -16.32 -10.80
N GLU A 268 0.43 -17.60 -10.65
CA GLU A 268 -0.70 -18.05 -9.84
C GLU A 268 -0.24 -18.97 -8.73
N ILE A 269 -0.57 -18.64 -7.49
CA ILE A 269 -0.22 -19.43 -6.31
C ILE A 269 -1.51 -19.91 -5.64
N PRO A 270 -1.76 -21.23 -5.60
CA PRO A 270 -2.89 -21.79 -4.85
C PRO A 270 -2.79 -21.47 -3.37
N VAL A 271 -3.94 -21.22 -2.73
CA VAL A 271 -4.03 -21.17 -1.27
C VAL A 271 -4.64 -22.48 -0.78
N VAL A 272 -3.94 -23.14 0.15
CA VAL A 272 -4.33 -24.40 0.77
C VAL A 272 -4.14 -24.28 2.27
N ASN A 273 -5.20 -24.51 3.04
CA ASN A 273 -5.21 -24.35 4.50
C ASN A 273 -4.65 -22.99 4.96
N ASP A 274 -5.11 -21.91 4.32
CA ASP A 274 -4.65 -20.53 4.56
C ASP A 274 -3.15 -20.31 4.32
N ARG A 275 -2.54 -21.12 3.44
CA ARG A 275 -1.13 -21.00 3.07
C ARG A 275 -0.92 -20.94 1.57
N LEU A 276 0.02 -20.10 1.15
CA LEU A 276 0.47 -20.02 -0.23
C LEU A 276 1.26 -21.30 -0.57
N ASP A 277 0.70 -22.16 -1.42
CA ASP A 277 1.35 -23.38 -1.89
C ASP A 277 2.27 -23.06 -3.07
N VAL A 278 3.47 -22.56 -2.74
CA VAL A 278 4.51 -22.18 -3.71
C VAL A 278 4.93 -23.37 -4.60
N ALA A 279 4.86 -24.60 -4.07
CA ALA A 279 5.26 -25.80 -4.81
C ALA A 279 4.29 -26.11 -5.96
N ARG A 280 3.01 -25.78 -5.82
CA ARG A 280 1.97 -25.96 -6.85
C ARG A 280 1.65 -24.71 -7.65
N ALA A 281 2.45 -23.66 -7.51
CA ALA A 281 2.26 -22.43 -8.25
C ALA A 281 2.50 -22.60 -9.76
N THR A 282 1.63 -22.00 -10.57
CA THR A 282 1.83 -21.88 -12.01
C THR A 282 2.56 -20.57 -12.31
N ARG A 283 3.62 -20.63 -13.11
CA ARG A 283 4.43 -19.46 -13.47
C ARG A 283 5.14 -19.66 -14.80
N PRO A 284 5.51 -18.57 -15.50
CA PRO A 284 6.43 -18.59 -16.63
C PRO A 284 7.76 -19.28 -16.28
N ALA A 285 8.37 -19.98 -17.24
CA ALA A 285 9.61 -20.74 -17.01
C ALA A 285 10.82 -19.86 -16.61
N ASN A 286 10.78 -18.59 -16.99
CA ASN A 286 11.78 -17.58 -16.65
C ASN A 286 11.57 -16.96 -15.27
N LEU A 287 10.55 -17.38 -14.51
CA LEU A 287 10.30 -16.97 -13.14
C LEU A 287 10.47 -18.13 -12.15
N ARG A 288 10.91 -17.78 -10.95
CA ARG A 288 11.06 -18.66 -9.79
C ARG A 288 10.33 -18.04 -8.60
N LEU A 289 9.94 -18.88 -7.65
CA LEU A 289 9.28 -18.46 -6.41
C LEU A 289 10.05 -19.01 -5.22
N GLU A 290 10.20 -18.20 -4.19
CA GLU A 290 10.92 -18.54 -2.96
C GLU A 290 10.13 -18.01 -1.76
N ALA A 291 9.76 -18.89 -0.83
CA ALA A 291 9.12 -18.46 0.41
C ALA A 291 10.15 -17.82 1.35
N VAL A 292 9.82 -16.66 1.91
CA VAL A 292 10.63 -15.99 2.94
C VAL A 292 10.25 -16.59 4.30
N ARG A 293 11.25 -16.96 5.08
CA ARG A 293 11.08 -17.51 6.43
C ARG A 293 11.08 -16.43 7.50
#